data_AF-A0A522T0X6-F1
#
_entry.id   AF-A0A522T0X6-F1
#
_cell.length_a   1.000
_cell.length_b   1.000
_cell.length_c   1.000
_cell.angle_alpha   90.00
_cell.angle_beta   90.00
_cell.angle_gamma   90.00
#
_symmetry.space_group_name_H-M   'P 1'
#
loop_
_entity.id
_entity.type
_entity.pdbx_description
1 polymer ?
#
loop_
_entity_poly.entity_id
_entity_poly.type
_entity_poly.pdbx_seq_one_letter_code
_entity_poly.pdbx_strand_id
1 'polypeptide(L)'
;MVLLNRVNGKPWSAYPQRNDVSVILPPTSDTPRPDWLRSDQRRHAWLIDTALCARTRPCVIEARLANEPDDATPADRYTLLDVHERAALYLPPGEYRVRAWGASGRTLGERRISIGK
;
A
#
# COMPACT_ATOMS: atom_id res chain seq x y z
N MET A 1 -9.02 3.31 15.19
CA MET A 1 -9.87 4.08 16.13
C MET A 1 -9.04 5.18 16.77
N VAL A 2 -9.52 6.42 16.74
CA VAL A 2 -8.85 7.55 17.42
C VAL A 2 -9.23 7.53 18.90
N LEU A 3 -8.24 7.70 19.78
CA LEU A 3 -8.49 7.83 21.21
C LEU A 3 -8.95 9.25 21.55
N LEU A 4 -9.94 9.37 22.43
CA LEU A 4 -10.46 10.64 22.92
C LEU A 4 -10.21 10.79 24.42
N ASN A 5 -9.91 12.01 24.86
CA ASN A 5 -9.80 12.33 26.26
C ASN A 5 -11.20 12.31 26.89
N ARG A 6 -11.38 11.51 27.95
CA ARG A 6 -12.70 11.31 28.59
C ARG A 6 -13.28 12.57 29.23
N VAL A 7 -12.44 13.55 29.58
CA VAL A 7 -12.86 14.78 30.27
C VAL A 7 -13.39 15.83 29.30
N ASN A 8 -12.74 15.99 28.14
CA ASN A 8 -13.03 17.09 27.22
C ASN A 8 -13.41 16.65 25.79
N GLY A 9 -13.43 15.34 25.52
CA GLY A 9 -13.80 14.78 24.22
C GLY A 9 -12.81 15.05 23.08
N LYS A 10 -11.69 15.75 23.33
CA LYS A 10 -10.69 16.06 22.30
C LYS A 10 -9.85 14.83 21.95
N PRO A 11 -9.26 14.76 20.72
CA PRO A 11 -8.27 13.75 20.37
C PRO A 11 -7.18 13.66 21.44
N TRP A 12 -6.86 12.42 21.83
CA TRP A 12 -5.89 12.13 22.87
C TRP A 12 -4.60 11.59 22.26
N SER A 13 -3.47 11.91 22.89
CA SER A 13 -2.15 11.42 22.51
C SER A 13 -1.38 10.95 23.74
N ALA A 14 -0.72 9.79 23.64
CA ALA A 14 0.20 9.28 24.67
C ALA A 14 1.45 10.17 24.80
N TYR A 15 1.80 10.89 23.73
CA TYR A 15 2.96 11.76 23.64
C TYR A 15 2.55 13.10 22.99
N PRO A 16 1.81 13.96 23.68
CA PRO A 16 1.19 15.16 23.10
C PRO A 16 2.20 16.21 22.61
N GLN A 17 3.45 16.14 23.06
CA GLN A 17 4.53 17.01 22.56
C GLN A 17 5.15 16.54 21.23
N ARG A 18 4.80 15.32 20.78
CA ARG A 18 5.35 14.70 19.55
C ARG A 18 4.27 14.41 18.52
N ASN A 19 3.08 14.02 18.97
CA ASN A 19 1.97 13.61 18.11
C ASN A 19 0.68 14.30 18.54
N ASP A 20 -0.11 14.75 17.57
CA ASP A 20 -1.43 15.34 17.82
C ASP A 20 -2.45 14.31 18.35
N VAL A 21 -2.28 13.03 17.97
CA VAL A 21 -3.24 11.97 18.28
C VAL A 21 -2.58 10.59 18.38
N SER A 22 -3.15 9.71 19.20
CA SER A 22 -2.84 8.28 19.24
C SER A 22 -4.01 7.46 18.68
N VAL A 23 -3.68 6.50 17.82
CA VAL A 23 -4.64 5.66 17.10
C VAL A 23 -4.39 4.20 17.47
N ILE A 24 -5.45 3.46 17.79
CA ILE A 24 -5.40 2.01 17.91
C ILE A 24 -5.81 1.42 16.56
N LEU A 25 -4.91 0.65 15.97
CA LEU A 25 -5.17 -0.11 14.75
C LEU A 25 -5.87 -1.44 15.09
N PRO A 26 -6.72 -1.97 14.21
CA PRO A 26 -7.25 -3.33 14.37
C PRO A 26 -6.11 -4.36 14.46
N PRO A 27 -6.30 -5.48 15.18
CA PRO A 27 -5.34 -6.57 15.18
C PRO A 27 -5.10 -7.06 13.75
N THR A 28 -3.86 -7.45 13.46
CA THR A 28 -3.42 -7.89 12.14
C THR A 28 -3.12 -9.38 12.18
N SER A 29 -3.34 -10.07 11.06
CA SER A 29 -2.83 -11.44 10.87
C SER A 29 -1.32 -11.43 10.62
N ASP A 30 -0.68 -12.61 10.58
CA ASP A 30 0.74 -12.79 10.23
C ASP A 30 1.04 -12.56 8.73
N THR A 31 0.13 -11.92 8.01
CA THR A 31 0.33 -11.57 6.60
C THR A 31 1.14 -10.28 6.47
N PRO A 32 1.91 -10.09 5.37
CA PRO A 32 2.72 -8.88 5.19
C PRO A 32 1.92 -7.57 5.18
N ARG A 33 0.59 -7.64 4.99
CA ARG A 33 -0.30 -6.49 4.97
C ARG A 33 -1.59 -6.77 5.74
N PRO A 34 -2.03 -5.86 6.62
CA PRO A 34 -3.21 -6.08 7.44
C PRO A 34 -4.51 -6.33 6.65
N ASP A 35 -5.33 -7.27 7.12
CA ASP A 35 -6.61 -7.61 6.49
C ASP A 35 -7.61 -6.45 6.44
N TRP A 36 -7.48 -5.46 7.33
CA TRP A 36 -8.39 -4.31 7.35
C TRP A 36 -8.31 -3.44 6.08
N LEU A 37 -7.24 -3.59 5.28
CA LEU A 37 -7.14 -2.97 3.95
C LEU A 37 -8.20 -3.49 2.96
N ARG A 38 -8.86 -4.62 3.26
CA ARG A 38 -9.98 -5.20 2.48
C ARG A 38 -11.35 -4.92 3.09
N SER A 39 -11.42 -4.42 4.32
CA SER A 39 -12.66 -4.46 5.13
C SER A 39 -13.80 -3.59 4.60
N ASP A 40 -13.51 -2.60 3.75
CA ASP A 40 -14.55 -1.76 3.14
C ASP A 40 -15.18 -2.39 1.88
N GLN A 41 -14.68 -3.54 1.42
CA GLN A 41 -15.06 -4.19 0.16
C GLN A 41 -14.92 -3.30 -1.09
N ARG A 42 -14.21 -2.17 -1.00
CA ARG A 42 -13.97 -1.27 -2.14
C ARG A 42 -12.66 -1.59 -2.85
N ARG A 43 -11.79 -2.39 -2.23
CA ARG A 43 -10.48 -2.76 -2.73
C ARG A 43 -10.33 -4.27 -2.84
N HIS A 44 -9.78 -4.71 -3.97
CA HIS A 44 -9.45 -6.09 -4.27
C HIS A 44 -7.96 -6.34 -4.05
N ALA A 45 -7.64 -7.46 -3.42
CA ALA A 45 -6.25 -7.91 -3.28
C ALA A 45 -5.76 -8.45 -4.63
N TRP A 46 -4.91 -7.69 -5.30
CA TRP A 46 -4.21 -8.12 -6.50
C TRP A 46 -2.81 -8.60 -6.13
N LEU A 47 -2.57 -9.90 -6.29
CA LEU A 47 -1.31 -10.54 -5.88
C LEU A 47 -0.13 -10.04 -6.72
N ILE A 48 0.97 -9.74 -6.05
CA ILE A 48 2.24 -9.36 -6.65
C ILE A 48 3.34 -10.30 -6.21
N ASP A 49 4.29 -10.47 -7.11
CA ASP A 49 5.53 -11.20 -6.90
C ASP A 49 6.70 -10.42 -7.51
N THR A 50 7.82 -11.10 -7.67
CA THR A 50 9.09 -10.48 -8.03
C THR A 50 9.33 -10.46 -9.55
N ALA A 51 8.33 -10.84 -10.37
CA ALA A 51 8.47 -10.98 -11.81
C ALA A 51 8.88 -9.69 -12.53
N LEU A 52 8.37 -8.53 -12.08
CA LEU A 52 8.70 -7.23 -12.68
C LEU A 52 10.03 -6.64 -12.18
N CYS A 53 10.66 -7.25 -11.18
CA CYS A 53 11.79 -6.64 -10.48
C CYS A 53 13.16 -6.87 -11.15
N ALA A 54 13.24 -7.61 -12.26
CA ALA A 54 14.50 -7.86 -12.97
C ALA A 54 15.68 -8.25 -12.04
N ARG A 55 15.42 -9.13 -11.05
CA ARG A 55 16.38 -9.57 -10.01
C ARG A 55 17.01 -8.45 -9.16
N THR A 56 16.45 -7.24 -9.19
CA THR A 56 16.93 -6.08 -8.41
C THR A 56 16.20 -5.98 -7.08
N ARG A 57 16.92 -5.63 -6.00
CA ARG A 57 16.37 -5.37 -4.66
C ARG A 57 17.02 -4.14 -4.01
N PRO A 58 16.29 -3.36 -3.19
CA PRO A 58 14.84 -3.42 -2.99
C PRO A 58 14.08 -3.06 -4.28
N CYS A 59 12.86 -3.58 -4.43
CA CYS A 59 12.01 -3.36 -5.61
C CYS A 59 10.65 -2.83 -5.17
N VAL A 60 10.30 -1.62 -5.57
CA VAL A 60 8.99 -1.04 -5.30
C VAL A 60 8.06 -1.38 -6.45
N ILE A 61 6.91 -1.99 -6.15
CA ILE A 61 5.80 -2.21 -7.08
C ILE A 61 4.72 -1.17 -6.77
N GLU A 62 4.36 -0.36 -7.75
CA GLU A 62 3.32 0.68 -7.62
C GLU A 62 2.26 0.52 -8.69
N ALA A 63 1.00 0.79 -8.35
CA ALA A 63 -0.10 0.87 -9.30
C ALA A 63 -0.67 2.29 -9.34
N ARG A 64 -0.75 2.86 -10.55
CA ARG A 64 -1.40 4.14 -10.85
C ARG A 64 -2.55 3.87 -11.82
N LEU A 65 -3.58 4.72 -11.83
CA LEU A 65 -4.60 4.57 -12.87
C LEU A 65 -3.97 4.75 -14.25
N ALA A 66 -4.45 4.01 -15.25
CA ALA A 66 -3.81 3.93 -16.55
C ALA A 66 -3.66 5.30 -17.25
N ASN A 67 -4.58 6.23 -16.95
CA ASN A 67 -4.63 7.59 -17.49
C ASN A 67 -3.95 8.64 -16.59
N GLU A 68 -3.39 8.26 -15.45
CA GLU A 68 -2.68 9.17 -14.56
C GLU A 68 -1.21 9.39 -14.99
N PRO A 69 -0.68 10.60 -14.76
CA PRO A 69 0.72 10.90 -15.05
C PRO A 69 1.68 10.16 -14.09
N ASP A 70 2.97 10.16 -14.44
CA ASP A 70 4.03 9.45 -13.70
C ASP A 70 4.37 10.04 -12.33
N ASP A 71 3.87 11.24 -12.02
CA ASP A 71 4.07 11.95 -10.75
C ASP A 71 2.84 11.95 -9.83
N ALA A 72 1.68 11.45 -10.30
CA ALA A 72 0.48 11.21 -9.49
C ALA A 72 0.75 10.36 -8.22
N THR A 73 -0.14 10.40 -7.24
CA THR A 73 -0.06 9.49 -6.09
C THR A 73 -0.51 8.09 -6.51
N PRO A 74 0.32 7.03 -6.34
CA PRO A 74 -0.12 5.66 -6.61
C PRO A 74 -1.34 5.26 -5.78
N ALA A 75 -2.26 4.52 -6.39
CA ALA A 75 -3.44 3.98 -5.71
C ALA A 75 -3.07 2.98 -4.60
N ASP A 76 -1.95 2.28 -4.79
CA ASP A 76 -1.26 1.49 -3.77
C ASP A 76 0.21 1.23 -4.17
N ARG A 77 1.05 0.91 -3.19
CA ARG A 77 2.45 0.51 -3.39
C ARG A 77 2.91 -0.51 -2.36
N TYR A 78 3.90 -1.32 -2.73
CA TYR A 78 4.56 -2.23 -1.82
C TYR A 78 6.05 -2.40 -2.19
N THR A 79 6.91 -2.58 -1.21
CA THR A 79 8.35 -2.80 -1.43
C THR A 79 8.70 -4.25 -1.16
N LEU A 80 9.13 -4.97 -2.19
CA LEU A 80 9.66 -6.33 -2.10
C LEU A 80 11.15 -6.26 -1.75
N LEU A 81 11.53 -6.87 -0.64
CA LEU A 81 12.88 -6.91 -0.10
C LEU A 81 13.58 -8.23 -0.40
N ASP A 82 12.83 -9.34 -0.52
CA ASP A 82 13.38 -10.70 -0.74
C ASP A 82 13.14 -11.24 -2.17
N VAL A 83 13.91 -12.25 -2.60
CA VAL A 83 13.83 -12.94 -3.90
C VAL A 83 12.52 -13.69 -4.14
N HIS A 84 11.89 -14.18 -3.07
CA HIS A 84 10.66 -14.99 -3.15
C HIS A 84 9.46 -14.35 -2.44
N GLU A 85 9.57 -13.07 -2.09
CA GLU A 85 8.49 -12.37 -1.42
C GLU A 85 7.24 -12.27 -2.30
N ARG A 86 6.09 -12.45 -1.66
CA ARG A 86 4.77 -12.27 -2.25
C ARG A 86 3.98 -11.32 -1.36
N ALA A 87 3.21 -10.44 -2.00
CA ALA A 87 2.35 -9.51 -1.32
C ALA A 87 1.10 -9.25 -2.18
N ALA A 88 0.31 -8.26 -1.79
CA ALA A 88 -0.81 -7.79 -2.58
C ALA A 88 -0.82 -6.25 -2.64
N LEU A 89 -1.28 -5.73 -3.77
CA LEU A 89 -1.80 -4.37 -3.87
C LEU A 89 -3.32 -4.41 -3.67
N TYR A 90 -3.87 -3.50 -2.89
CA TYR A 90 -5.29 -3.36 -2.61
C TYR A 90 -5.86 -2.24 -3.47
N LEU A 91 -6.44 -2.63 -4.60
CA LEU A 91 -6.84 -1.72 -5.66
C LEU A 91 -8.36 -1.68 -5.82
N PRO A 92 -8.98 -0.51 -5.96
CA PRO A 92 -10.35 -0.41 -6.45
C PRO A 92 -10.51 -0.97 -7.87
N PRO A 93 -11.74 -1.29 -8.31
CA PRO A 93 -12.00 -1.62 -9.71
C PRO A 93 -11.53 -0.52 -10.66
N GLY A 94 -10.88 -0.90 -11.76
CA GLY A 94 -10.32 0.05 -12.73
C GLY A 94 -9.13 -0.48 -13.52
N GLU A 95 -8.61 0.35 -14.42
CA GLU A 95 -7.44 0.08 -15.26
C GLU A 95 -6.19 0.73 -14.68
N TYR A 96 -5.10 -0.03 -14.59
CA TYR A 96 -3.87 0.43 -13.93
C TYR A 96 -2.62 0.21 -14.79
N ARG A 97 -1.69 1.16 -14.68
CA ARG A 97 -0.28 1.00 -15.03
C ARG A 97 0.48 0.57 -13.78
N VAL A 98 1.01 -0.65 -13.77
CA VAL A 98 1.80 -1.20 -12.68
C VAL A 98 3.27 -1.14 -13.05
N ARG A 99 4.06 -0.41 -12.26
CA ARG A 99 5.48 -0.19 -12.49
C ARG A 99 6.30 -0.76 -11.34
N ALA A 100 7.37 -1.47 -11.68
CA ALA A 100 8.42 -1.85 -10.74
C ALA A 100 9.63 -0.93 -10.90
N TRP A 101 10.19 -0.45 -9.79
CA TRP A 101 11.40 0.37 -9.80
C TRP A 101 12.33 0.07 -8.64
N GLY A 102 13.64 0.23 -8.86
CA GLY A 102 14.69 -0.08 -7.88
C GLY A 102 15.10 1.14 -7.05
N ALA A 103 16.00 0.97 -6.07
CA ALA A 103 16.46 2.04 -5.18
C ALA A 103 16.98 3.31 -5.88
N SER A 104 17.46 3.19 -7.13
CA SER A 104 17.91 4.33 -7.94
C SER A 104 16.77 5.11 -8.61
N GLY A 105 15.51 4.72 -8.39
CA GLY A 105 14.33 5.25 -9.10
C GLY A 105 14.15 4.73 -10.53
N ARG A 106 15.05 3.85 -11.02
CA ARG A 106 14.98 3.31 -12.38
C ARG A 106 13.87 2.26 -12.51
N THR A 107 13.07 2.37 -13.56
CA THR A 107 12.09 1.35 -13.94
C THR A 107 12.78 0.02 -14.28
N LEU A 108 12.28 -1.06 -13.67
CA LEU A 108 12.75 -2.43 -13.83
C LEU A 108 11.81 -3.24 -14.74
N GLY A 109 10.52 -2.94 -14.68
CA GLY A 109 9.47 -3.57 -15.47
C GLY A 109 8.14 -2.85 -15.33
N GLU A 110 7.24 -3.07 -16.28
CA GLU A 110 5.90 -2.48 -16.28
C GLU A 110 4.88 -3.45 -16.89
N ARG A 111 3.62 -3.36 -16.44
CA ARG A 111 2.48 -4.06 -17.05
C ARG A 111 1.20 -3.26 -16.87
N ARG A 112 0.25 -3.44 -17.78
CA ARG A 112 -1.14 -2.98 -17.61
C ARG A 112 -2.00 -4.09 -17.01
N ILE A 113 -2.90 -3.73 -16.11
CA ILE A 113 -3.87 -4.66 -15.50
C ILE A 113 -5.25 -4.02 -15.43
N SER A 114 -6.27 -4.87 -15.42
CA SER A 114 -7.65 -4.52 -15.13
C SER A 114 -8.07 -5.20 -13.83
N ILE A 115 -8.68 -4.44 -12.93
CA ILE A 115 -9.29 -4.96 -11.69
C ILE A 115 -10.81 -4.92 -11.87
N GLY A 116 -11.43 -6.11 -11.87
CA GLY A 116 -12.87 -6.27 -11.99
C GLY A 116 -13.65 -5.77 -10.77
N LYS A 117 -14.98 -5.77 -10.91
CA LYS A 117 -15.91 -5.69 -9.78
C LYS A 117 -15.94 -6.99 -8.99
#